data_AF-A0A811ASN6-F1
#
_entry.id   AF-A0A811ASN6-F1
#
_cell.length_a   1.000
_cell.length_b   1.000
_cell.length_c   1.000
_cell.angle_alpha   90.00
_cell.angle_beta   90.00
_cell.angle_gamma   90.00
#
_symmetry.space_group_name_H-M   'P 1'
#
loop_
_entity.id
_entity.type
_entity.pdbx_description
1 polymer ?
#
loop_
_entity_poly.entity_id
_entity_poly.type
_entity_poly.pdbx_seq_one_letter_code
_entity_poly.pdbx_strand_id
1 'polypeptide(L)'
;MDLYHFTAIPMLHSILASEGLREGYLTLYDGTILYNKVWLTTSPLPYGHGLCNGTEKLSESEKSFMRRVGNISESTSINGTHNKKLIRLKIDTEWIKSSTGFCSYKKLMRDLDR
;
A
#
# COMPACT_ATOMS: atom_id res chain seq x y z
N MET A 1 1.67 5.65 20.36
CA MET A 1 1.00 6.11 19.12
C MET A 1 0.60 4.87 18.37
N ASP A 2 -0.62 4.79 17.84
CA ASP A 2 -1.06 3.63 17.06
C ASP A 2 -0.65 3.78 15.59
N LEU A 3 -0.44 2.65 14.91
CA LEU A 3 -0.23 2.58 13.46
C LEU A 3 -1.38 1.81 12.81
N TYR A 4 -1.81 2.29 11.65
CA TYR A 4 -2.93 1.75 10.89
C TYR A 4 -2.54 1.45 9.46
N HIS A 5 -3.10 0.37 8.91
CA HIS A 5 -3.04 0.03 7.49
C HIS A 5 -4.46 -0.07 6.94
N PHE A 6 -4.75 0.67 5.88
CA PHE A 6 -6.03 0.65 5.20
C PHE A 6 -5.98 -0.28 3.99
N THR A 7 -6.96 -1.17 3.87
CA THR A 7 -7.00 -2.19 2.82
C THR A 7 -8.43 -2.44 2.35
N ALA A 8 -8.60 -3.28 1.34
CA ALA A 8 -9.89 -3.69 0.80
C ALA A 8 -10.23 -5.13 1.19
N ILE A 9 -11.52 -5.49 1.17
CA ILE A 9 -12.00 -6.84 1.50
C ILE A 9 -11.25 -7.94 0.71
N PRO A 10 -11.07 -7.84 -0.63
CA PRO A 10 -10.34 -8.88 -1.37
C PRO A 10 -8.88 -9.03 -0.92
N MET A 11 -8.23 -7.92 -0.57
CA MET A 11 -6.84 -7.92 -0.10
C MET A 11 -6.71 -8.46 1.33
N LEU A 12 -7.75 -8.30 2.16
CA LEU A 12 -7.76 -8.87 3.51
C LEU A 12 -7.62 -10.40 3.47
N HIS A 13 -8.28 -11.08 2.53
CA HIS A 13 -8.12 -12.52 2.35
C HIS A 13 -6.67 -12.89 2.04
N SER A 14 -6.02 -12.16 1.13
CA SER A 14 -4.61 -12.39 0.82
C SER A 14 -3.73 -12.17 2.05
N ILE A 15 -3.96 -11.10 2.83
CA ILE A 15 -3.21 -10.79 4.06
C ILE A 15 -3.35 -11.89 5.11
N LEU A 16 -4.55 -12.44 5.27
CA LEU A 16 -4.81 -13.52 6.22
C LEU A 16 -4.19 -14.84 5.74
N ALA A 17 -4.32 -15.18 4.45
CA ALA A 17 -3.71 -16.37 3.87
C ALA A 17 -2.17 -16.29 3.81
N SER A 18 -1.62 -15.08 3.74
CA SER A 18 -0.18 -14.82 3.79
C SER A 18 0.40 -14.73 5.20
N GLU A 19 -0.45 -14.79 6.22
CA GLU A 19 -0.09 -14.55 7.62
C GLU A 19 0.60 -13.20 7.86
N GLY A 20 0.29 -12.17 7.06
CA GLY A 20 0.87 -10.85 7.27
C GLY A 20 0.81 -9.88 6.10
N LEU A 21 1.15 -8.63 6.41
CA LEU A 21 1.30 -7.53 5.44
C LEU A 21 2.68 -7.62 4.78
N ARG A 22 2.73 -8.12 3.55
CA ARG A 22 3.98 -8.23 2.77
C ARG A 22 3.96 -7.48 1.44
N GLU A 23 2.78 -7.40 0.83
CA GLU A 23 2.61 -6.81 -0.50
C GLU A 23 2.42 -5.29 -0.41
N GLY A 24 3.24 -4.54 -1.14
CA GLY A 24 3.15 -3.10 -1.25
C GLY A 24 4.32 -2.49 -2.01
N TYR A 25 4.21 -1.21 -2.37
CA TYR A 25 5.25 -0.50 -3.10
C TYR A 25 5.34 0.97 -2.71
N LEU A 26 6.51 1.57 -2.92
CA LEU A 26 6.76 3.01 -2.88
C LEU A 26 7.27 3.44 -4.26
N THR A 27 6.57 4.38 -4.89
CA THR A 27 7.02 5.02 -6.13
C THR A 27 7.78 6.30 -5.77
N LEU A 28 9.01 6.40 -6.25
CA LEU A 28 9.85 7.59 -6.11
C LEU A 28 9.52 8.63 -7.20
N TYR A 29 10.03 9.85 -7.05
CA TYR A 29 9.73 10.97 -7.95
C TYR A 29 10.20 10.72 -9.40
N ASP A 30 11.26 9.93 -9.57
CA ASP A 30 11.84 9.53 -10.86
C ASP A 30 11.07 8.37 -11.53
N GLY A 31 10.02 7.86 -10.87
CA GLY A 31 9.22 6.73 -11.34
C GLY A 31 9.75 5.36 -10.91
N THR A 32 10.87 5.29 -10.17
CA THR A 32 11.38 4.04 -9.61
C THR A 32 10.37 3.43 -8.64
N ILE A 33 10.13 2.12 -8.75
CA ILE A 33 9.20 1.38 -7.89
C ILE A 33 10.00 0.51 -6.93
N LEU A 34 9.91 0.82 -5.64
CA LEU A 34 10.45 0.00 -4.56
C LEU A 34 9.37 -0.95 -4.06
N TYR A 35 9.51 -2.24 -4.34
CA TYR A 35 8.58 -3.29 -3.89
C TYR A 35 8.80 -3.68 -2.42
N ASN A 36 7.85 -4.46 -1.88
CA ASN A 36 7.81 -4.93 -0.49
C ASN A 36 7.86 -3.78 0.53
N LYS A 37 7.15 -2.69 0.22
CA LYS A 37 7.00 -1.52 1.09
C LYS A 37 5.55 -1.38 1.53
N VAL A 38 5.29 -1.65 2.81
CA VAL A 38 3.97 -1.51 3.42
C VAL A 38 3.83 -0.11 4.02
N TRP A 39 2.74 0.56 3.69
CA TRP A 39 2.42 1.89 4.20
C TRP A 39 1.58 1.81 5.46
N LEU A 40 2.03 2.52 6.49
CA LEU A 40 1.35 2.71 7.76
C LEU A 40 1.09 4.19 8.01
N THR A 41 -0.04 4.51 8.61
CA THR A 41 -0.42 5.88 9.01
C THR A 41 -0.75 5.92 10.49
N THR A 42 -0.58 7.09 11.09
CA THR A 42 -0.97 7.37 12.48
C THR A 42 -2.40 7.90 12.57
N SER A 43 -2.99 8.26 11.43
CA SER A 43 -4.39 8.69 11.37
C SER A 43 -5.31 7.48 11.55
N PRO A 44 -6.23 7.51 12.52
CA PRO A 44 -7.22 6.45 12.67
C PRO A 44 -8.30 6.51 11.58
N LEU A 45 -8.39 7.61 10.83
CA LEU A 45 -9.42 7.83 9.82
C LEU A 45 -8.84 7.69 8.39
N PRO A 46 -9.63 7.21 7.42
CA PRO A 46 -9.15 6.94 6.05
C PRO A 46 -8.95 8.20 5.19
N TYR A 47 -9.29 9.38 5.71
CA TYR A 47 -9.31 10.62 4.93
C TYR A 47 -7.91 11.20 4.75
N GLY A 48 -7.64 11.82 3.59
CA GLY A 48 -6.36 12.47 3.31
C GLY A 48 -5.21 11.52 2.91
N HIS A 49 -5.50 10.25 2.64
CA HIS A 49 -4.49 9.22 2.31
C HIS A 49 -4.56 8.70 0.87
N GLY A 50 -5.33 9.35 -0.01
CA GLY A 50 -5.46 8.92 -1.41
C GLY A 50 -6.12 7.53 -1.57
N LEU A 51 -6.90 7.08 -0.59
CA LEU A 51 -7.55 5.76 -0.64
C LEU A 51 -8.74 5.77 -1.60
N CYS A 52 -8.78 4.74 -2.46
CA CYS A 52 -9.88 4.50 -3.39
C CYS A 52 -11.19 4.16 -2.65
N ASN A 53 -12.32 4.58 -3.20
CA ASN A 53 -13.66 4.24 -2.74
C ASN A 53 -14.33 3.13 -3.58
N GLY A 54 -13.66 2.64 -4.63
CA GLY A 54 -14.14 1.56 -5.50
C GLY A 54 -15.08 2.01 -6.61
N THR A 55 -15.24 3.32 -6.81
CA THR A 55 -16.07 3.89 -7.89
C THR A 55 -15.24 4.56 -8.97
N GLU A 56 -13.91 4.62 -8.78
CA GLU A 56 -13.00 5.27 -9.70
C GLU A 56 -12.95 4.53 -11.05
N LYS A 57 -13.04 5.30 -12.14
CA LYS A 57 -12.75 4.82 -13.49
C LYS A 57 -11.31 5.14 -13.83
N LEU A 58 -10.50 4.10 -14.00
CA LEU A 58 -9.08 4.24 -14.31
C LEU A 58 -8.89 4.61 -15.79
N SER A 59 -8.07 5.63 -16.03
CA SER A 59 -7.50 5.95 -17.33
C SER A 59 -6.52 4.86 -17.79
N GLU A 60 -6.17 4.86 -19.08
CA GLU A 60 -5.20 3.90 -19.62
C GLU A 60 -3.79 4.06 -19.01
N SER A 61 -3.40 5.28 -18.64
CA SER A 61 -2.13 5.52 -17.94
C SER A 61 -2.14 4.92 -16.52
N GLU A 62 -3.24 5.07 -15.79
CA GLU A 62 -3.41 4.46 -14.46
C GLU A 62 -3.48 2.93 -14.53
N LYS A 63 -4.19 2.36 -15.52
CA LYS A 63 -4.18 0.92 -15.78
C LYS A 63 -2.77 0.41 -16.10
N SER A 64 -2.04 1.14 -16.96
CA SER A 64 -0.66 0.80 -17.31
C SER A 64 0.26 0.85 -16.08
N PHE A 65 0.08 1.83 -15.20
CA PHE A 65 0.79 1.89 -13.92
C PHE A 65 0.44 0.70 -13.02
N MET A 66 -0.86 0.40 -12.85
CA MET A 66 -1.32 -0.76 -12.07
C MET A 66 -0.74 -2.08 -12.57
N ARG A 67 -0.63 -2.26 -13.89
CA ARG A 67 0.03 -3.44 -14.48
C ARG A 67 1.48 -3.54 -14.06
N ARG A 68 2.24 -2.44 -14.10
CA ARG A 68 3.65 -2.41 -13.68
C ARG A 68 3.80 -2.78 -12.19
N VAL A 69 3.04 -2.14 -11.30
CA VAL A 69 3.18 -2.38 -9.85
C VAL A 69 2.63 -3.72 -9.40
N GLY A 70 1.62 -4.25 -10.09
CA GLY A 70 0.98 -5.54 -9.75
C GLY A 70 1.59 -6.73 -10.48
N ASN A 71 2.58 -6.52 -11.35
CA ASN A 71 3.09 -7.53 -12.28
C ASN A 71 1.96 -8.26 -13.04
N ILE A 72 0.95 -7.50 -13.50
CA ILE A 72 -0.25 -8.03 -14.15
C ILE A 72 -0.04 -8.02 -15.67
N SER A 73 -0.34 -9.15 -16.33
CA SER A 73 -0.30 -9.27 -17.79
C SER A 73 -1.19 -8.25 -18.49
N GLU A 74 -0.78 -7.76 -19.66
CA GLU A 74 -1.58 -6.84 -20.48
C GLU A 74 -2.94 -7.41 -20.87
N SER A 75 -3.02 -8.74 -21.07
CA SER A 75 -4.25 -9.46 -21.40
C SER A 75 -5.26 -9.53 -20.26
N THR A 76 -4.85 -9.24 -19.01
CA THR A 76 -5.73 -9.29 -17.85
C THR A 76 -6.54 -8.00 -17.76
N SER A 77 -7.87 -8.13 -17.63
CA SER A 77 -8.76 -6.99 -17.43
C SER A 77 -8.61 -6.40 -16.03
N ILE A 78 -8.43 -5.08 -15.96
CA ILE A 78 -8.43 -4.33 -14.69
C ILE A 78 -9.82 -3.74 -14.51
N ASN A 79 -10.64 -4.39 -13.68
CA ASN A 79 -12.06 -4.08 -13.47
C ASN A 79 -12.30 -2.99 -12.42
N GLY A 80 -11.49 -1.93 -12.43
CA GLY A 80 -11.59 -0.80 -11.50
C GLY A 80 -10.85 -1.02 -10.18
N THR A 81 -11.10 -0.12 -9.23
CA THR A 81 -10.46 -0.09 -7.91
C THR A 81 -11.33 -0.80 -6.86
N HIS A 82 -10.73 -1.15 -5.73
CA HIS A 82 -11.48 -1.60 -4.56
C HIS A 82 -11.61 -0.48 -3.53
N ASN A 83 -12.70 -0.50 -2.75
CA ASN A 83 -12.87 0.43 -1.64
C ASN A 83 -11.92 0.08 -0.49
N LYS A 84 -10.85 0.87 -0.33
CA LYS A 84 -9.84 0.70 0.72
C LYS A 84 -10.17 1.40 2.03
N LYS A 85 -11.30 2.11 2.10
CA LYS A 85 -11.74 2.83 3.32
C LYS A 85 -12.49 1.94 4.30
N LEU A 86 -12.91 0.75 3.87
CA LEU A 86 -13.77 -0.13 4.65
C LEU A 86 -13.00 -0.95 5.70
N ILE A 87 -11.76 -1.33 5.41
CA ILE A 87 -10.97 -2.19 6.29
C ILE A 87 -9.78 -1.40 6.83
N ARG A 88 -9.66 -1.36 8.16
CA ARG A 88 -8.54 -0.75 8.88
C ARG A 88 -7.94 -1.79 9.82
N LEU A 89 -6.68 -2.14 9.58
CA LEU A 89 -5.89 -2.97 10.47
C LEU A 89 -5.12 -2.06 11.42
N LYS A 90 -5.26 -2.28 12.72
CA LYS A 90 -4.42 -1.63 13.75
C LYS A 90 -3.20 -2.52 13.99
N ILE A 91 -2.02 -1.91 14.04
CA ILE A 91 -0.75 -2.59 14.24
C ILE A 91 -0.18 -2.17 15.59
N ASP A 92 0.32 -3.17 16.33
CA ASP A 92 1.10 -2.92 17.53
C ASP A 92 2.37 -2.14 17.17
N THR A 93 2.44 -0.92 17.69
CA THR A 93 3.48 0.03 17.30
C THR A 93 4.81 -0.25 17.99
N GLU A 94 4.80 -0.87 19.17
CA GLU A 94 6.05 -1.22 19.83
C GLU A 94 6.64 -2.48 19.20
N TRP A 95 5.80 -3.45 18.87
CA TRP A 95 6.21 -4.63 18.12
C TRP A 95 6.80 -4.26 16.75
N ILE A 96 6.10 -3.44 15.93
CA ILE A 96 6.59 -3.12 14.58
C ILE A 96 7.90 -2.33 14.60
N LYS A 97 8.09 -1.41 15.57
CA LYS A 97 9.35 -0.67 15.71
C LYS A 97 10.52 -1.57 16.10
N SER A 98 10.26 -2.65 16.82
CA SER A 98 11.26 -3.66 17.18
C SER A 98 11.57 -4.64 16.05
N SER A 99 10.74 -4.67 14.99
CA SER A 99 10.90 -5.62 13.89
C SER A 99 12.05 -5.23 12.96
N THR A 100 12.79 -6.23 12.49
CA THR A 100 13.85 -6.05 11.50
C THR A 100 13.28 -5.52 10.19
N GLY A 101 13.85 -4.43 9.67
CA GLY A 101 13.41 -3.81 8.42
C GLY A 101 12.44 -2.63 8.60
N PHE A 102 11.98 -2.35 9.82
CA PHE A 102 11.24 -1.12 10.09
C PHE A 102 12.12 0.11 9.82
N CYS A 103 11.59 1.06 9.04
CA CYS A 103 12.25 2.31 8.75
C CYS A 103 11.20 3.43 8.68
N SER A 104 11.40 4.52 9.41
CA SER A 104 10.54 5.71 9.28
C SER A 104 10.70 6.32 7.89
N TYR A 105 9.63 6.91 7.34
CA TYR A 105 9.67 7.56 6.02
C TYR A 105 10.81 8.58 5.91
N LYS A 106 11.01 9.44 6.92
CA LYS A 106 12.10 10.43 6.94
C LYS A 106 13.48 9.79 6.84
N LYS A 107 13.70 8.70 7.59
CA LYS A 107 14.95 7.94 7.52
C LYS A 107 15.12 7.29 6.15
N LEU A 108 14.07 6.66 5.62
CA LEU A 108 14.10 6.03 4.30
C LEU A 108 14.46 7.04 3.20
N MET A 109 13.83 8.21 3.17
CA MET A 109 14.12 9.23 2.17
C MET A 109 15.56 9.74 2.29
N ARG A 110 16.05 9.97 3.51
CA ARG A 110 17.46 10.36 3.73
C ARG A 110 18.45 9.29 3.28
N ASP A 111 18.12 8.01 3.47
CA ASP A 111 18.99 6.90 3.07
C ASP A 111 18.92 6.64 1.54
N LEU A 112 17.88 7.15 0.86
CA LEU A 112 17.69 7.09 -0.60
C LEU A 112 18.26 8.31 -1.33
N ASP A 113 18.30 9.47 -0.69
CA ASP A 113 19.06 10.64 -1.12
C ASP A 113 20.55 10.25 -1.13
N ARG A 114 21.03 9.82 -2.30
CA ARG A 114 22.45 9.60 -2.58
C ARG A 114 23.25 10.90 -2.44
#